data_AF-A0A969GV78-F1
#
_entry.id   AF-A0A969GV78-F1
#
_cell.length_a   1.000
_cell.length_b   1.000
_cell.length_c   1.000
_cell.angle_alpha   90.00
_cell.angle_beta   90.00
_cell.angle_gamma   90.00
#
_symmetry.space_group_name_H-M   'P 1'
#
loop_
_entity.id
_entity.type
_entity.pdbx_description
1 polymer ?
#
loop_
_entity_poly.entity_id
_entity_poly.type
_entity_poly.pdbx_seq_one_letter_code
_entity_poly.pdbx_strand_id
1 'polypeptide(L)'
;MATIPPVILVLDVNALSTATPREWLEFSRVGGCVVPQVVYEEMKFLFDRSPDPDLERIARAFNHFYATSDGKLVMTTPTTRS
;
A
#
# COMPACT_ATOMS: atom_id res chain seq x y z
N MET A 1 2.96 15.99 -27.25
CA MET A 1 2.56 15.62 -25.87
C MET A 1 3.42 14.43 -25.49
N ALA A 2 4.30 14.56 -24.49
CA ALA A 2 5.08 13.43 -24.01
C ALA A 2 4.12 12.46 -23.30
N THR A 3 3.90 11.29 -23.89
CA THR A 3 3.23 10.17 -23.23
C THR A 3 4.11 9.75 -22.07
N ILE A 4 3.78 10.20 -20.86
CA ILE A 4 4.44 9.73 -19.64
C ILE A 4 4.27 8.20 -19.64
N PRO A 5 5.35 7.41 -19.60
CA PRO A 5 5.24 5.97 -19.56
C PRO A 5 4.44 5.58 -18.32
N PRO A 6 3.52 4.60 -18.42
CA PRO A 6 2.74 4.18 -17.27
C PRO A 6 3.70 3.59 -16.21
N VAL A 7 3.94 4.36 -15.15
CA VAL A 7 4.74 3.92 -13.99
C VAL A 7 3.83 3.12 -13.07
N ILE A 8 4.28 1.94 -12.66
CA ILE A 8 3.63 1.14 -11.62
C ILE A 8 4.52 1.19 -10.38
N LEU A 9 3.96 1.61 -9.26
CA LEU A 9 4.62 1.63 -7.97
C LEU A 9 4.15 0.43 -7.15
N VAL A 10 5.06 -0.47 -6.83
CA VAL A 10 4.81 -1.62 -5.96
C VAL A 10 5.26 -1.24 -4.55
N LEU A 11 4.32 -1.14 -3.62
CA LEU A 11 4.58 -0.70 -2.25
C LEU A 11 4.82 -1.92 -1.34
N ASP A 12 5.92 -1.91 -0.60
CA ASP A 12 6.22 -2.90 0.43
C ASP A 12 5.85 -2.40 1.84
N VAL A 13 6.02 -3.26 2.86
CA VAL A 13 5.71 -2.91 4.25
C VAL A 13 6.55 -1.73 4.72
N ASN A 14 7.82 -1.67 4.32
CA ASN A 14 8.72 -0.61 4.74
C ASN A 14 8.26 0.76 4.19
N ALA A 15 8.02 0.85 2.88
CA ALA A 15 7.53 2.06 2.22
C ALA A 15 6.21 2.57 2.82
N LEU A 16 5.30 1.65 3.17
CA LEU A 16 4.06 2.00 3.85
C LEU A 16 4.31 2.43 5.30
N SER A 17 5.21 1.77 6.03
CA SER A 17 5.53 2.08 7.43
C SER A 17 6.24 3.43 7.61
N THR A 18 7.04 3.85 6.62
CA THR A 18 7.80 5.11 6.68
C THR A 18 7.02 6.32 6.18
N ALA A 19 5.85 6.10 5.57
CA ALA A 19 5.06 7.14 4.92
C ALA A 19 3.73 7.39 5.64
N THR A 20 3.19 8.58 5.44
CA THR A 20 1.90 9.02 5.96
C THR A 20 0.78 8.74 4.96
N PRO A 21 -0.50 8.69 5.40
CA PRO A 21 -1.64 8.58 4.49
C PRO A 21 -1.68 9.65 3.39
N ARG A 22 -1.16 10.85 3.67
CA ARG A 22 -1.03 11.92 2.69
C ARG A 22 0.01 11.57 1.61
N GLU A 23 1.15 11.02 1.99
CA GLU A 23 2.21 10.62 1.05
C GLU A 23 1.78 9.42 0.21
N TRP A 24 1.01 8.47 0.76
CA TRP A 24 0.42 7.38 -0.04
C TRP A 24 -0.48 7.91 -1.15
N LEU A 25 -1.22 9.00 -0.89
CA LEU A 25 -2.03 9.67 -1.91
C LEU A 25 -1.16 10.34 -2.98
N GLU A 26 -0.03 10.94 -2.61
CA GLU A 26 0.91 11.53 -3.56
C GLU A 26 1.56 10.46 -4.45
N PHE A 27 1.82 9.25 -3.95
CA PHE A 27 2.29 8.13 -4.78
C PHE A 27 1.30 7.80 -5.91
N SER A 28 0.00 7.84 -5.62
CA SER A 28 -1.04 7.61 -6.63
C SER A 28 -1.10 8.66 -7.75
N ARG A 29 -0.42 9.81 -7.59
CA ARG A 29 -0.30 10.84 -8.63
C ARG A 29 0.85 10.60 -9.60
N VAL A 30 1.85 9.81 -9.19
CA VAL A 30 3.04 9.49 -10.01
C VAL A 30 2.74 8.36 -10.98
N GLY A 31 1.84 7.44 -10.61
CA GLY A 31 1.47 6.29 -11.42
C GLY A 31 0.49 5.36 -10.71
N GLY A 32 0.28 4.16 -11.29
CA GLY A 32 -0.58 3.14 -10.69
C GLY A 32 0.08 2.57 -9.44
N CYS A 33 -0.54 2.74 -8.28
CA CYS A 33 -0.03 2.17 -7.03
C CYS A 33 -0.65 0.79 -6.77
N VAL A 34 0.21 -0.19 -6.54
CA VAL A 34 -0.20 -1.56 -6.23
C VAL A 34 0.41 -2.00 -4.92
N VAL A 35 -0.40 -2.68 -4.12
CA VAL A 35 0.05 -3.34 -2.89
C VAL A 35 -0.04 -4.84 -3.15
N PRO A 36 1.08 -5.58 -3.09
CA PRO A 36 1.05 -7.02 -3.19
C PRO A 36 0.19 -7.64 -2.09
N GLN A 37 -0.51 -8.73 -2.39
CA GLN A 37 -1.35 -9.42 -1.41
C GLN A 37 -0.59 -9.78 -0.12
N VAL A 38 0.65 -10.26 -0.23
CA VAL A 38 1.49 -10.60 0.93
C VAL A 38 1.75 -9.40 1.85
N VAL A 39 1.94 -8.21 1.27
CA VAL A 39 2.15 -6.96 2.03
C VAL A 39 0.86 -6.52 2.72
N TYR A 40 -0.27 -6.67 2.04
CA TYR A 40 -1.59 -6.39 2.64
C TYR A 40 -1.87 -7.32 3.83
N GLU A 41 -1.62 -8.61 3.67
CA GLU A 41 -1.78 -9.61 4.74
C GLU A 41 -0.86 -9.32 5.93
N GLU A 42 0.39 -8.93 5.68
CA GLU A 42 1.33 -8.54 6.72
C GLU A 42 0.88 -7.27 7.47
N MET A 43 0.39 -6.26 6.75
CA MET A 43 -0.19 -5.06 7.39
C MET A 43 -1.44 -5.36 8.22
N LYS A 44 -2.26 -6.33 7.79
CA LYS A 44 -3.40 -6.79 8.59
C LYS A 44 -2.96 -7.56 9.83
N PHE A 45 -1.92 -8.39 9.71
CA PHE A 45 -1.36 -9.11 10.85
C PHE A 45 -0.74 -8.14 11.88
N LEU A 46 -0.01 -7.12 11.41
CA LEU A 46 0.54 -6.06 12.27
C LEU A 46 -0.57 -5.27 12.97
N PHE A 47 -1.71 -5.04 12.30
CA PHE A 47 -2.87 -4.43 12.96
C PHE A 47 -3.41 -5.30 14.11
N ASP A 48 -3.50 -6.62 13.94
CA ASP A 48 -4.09 -7.52 14.93
C ASP A 48 -3.12 -7.90 16.07
N ARG A 49 -1.81 -7.92 15.83
CA ARG A 49 -0.81 -8.51 16.76
C ARG A 49 0.51 -7.74 16.90
N SER A 50 0.62 -6.48 16.46
CA SER A 50 1.89 -5.76 16.55
C SER A 50 2.34 -5.58 18.02
N PRO A 51 3.59 -5.96 18.37
CA PRO A 51 4.20 -5.63 19.65
C PRO A 51 4.70 -4.18 19.71
N ASP A 52 4.76 -3.49 18.57
CA ASP A 52 5.21 -2.10 18.43
C ASP A 52 4.01 -1.16 18.20
N PRO A 53 3.76 -0.19 19.10
CA PRO A 53 2.64 0.74 19.01
C PRO A 53 2.72 1.68 17.80
N ASP A 54 3.92 1.99 17.30
CA ASP A 54 4.07 2.81 16.11
C ASP A 54 3.66 2.03 14.85
N LEU A 55 4.07 0.76 14.75
CA LEU A 55 3.63 -0.12 13.67
C LEU A 55 2.13 -0.41 13.73
N GLU A 56 1.54 -0.56 14.93
CA GLU A 56 0.09 -0.73 15.09
C GLU A 56 -0.66 0.51 14.56
N ARG A 57 -0.18 1.72 14.92
CA ARG A 57 -0.77 2.98 14.46
C ARG A 57 -0.73 3.09 12.94
N ILE A 58 0.39 2.72 12.32
CA ILE A 58 0.54 2.77 10.86
C ILE A 58 -0.33 1.71 10.19
N ALA A 59 -0.35 0.49 10.69
CA ALA A 59 -1.20 -0.59 10.18
C ALA A 59 -2.69 -0.22 10.26
N ARG A 60 -3.13 0.42 11.35
CA ARG A 60 -4.49 0.94 11.51
C ARG A 60 -4.80 2.04 10.49
N ALA A 61 -3.88 2.99 10.31
CA ALA A 61 -4.03 4.06 9.32
C ALA A 61 -4.10 3.51 7.90
N PHE A 62 -3.27 2.50 7.58
CA PHE A 62 -3.27 1.80 6.30
C PHE A 62 -4.60 1.07 6.05
N ASN A 63 -5.09 0.29 7.00
CA ASN A 63 -6.37 -0.43 6.84
C ASN A 63 -7.55 0.53 6.65
N HIS A 64 -7.59 1.64 7.38
CA HIS A 64 -8.63 2.66 7.20
C HIS A 64 -8.53 3.36 5.84
N PHE A 65 -7.31 3.72 5.42
CA PHE A 65 -7.06 4.33 4.12
C PHE A 65 -7.43 3.37 2.99
N TYR A 66 -6.99 2.11 3.06
CA TYR A 66 -7.25 1.11 2.02
C TYR A 66 -8.76 0.90 1.82
N ALA A 67 -9.53 0.79 2.90
CA ALA A 67 -10.99 0.66 2.86
C ALA A 67 -11.71 1.87 2.23
N THR A 68 -11.11 3.05 2.25
CA THR A 68 -11.69 4.31 1.72
C THR A 68 -11.05 4.76 0.42
N SER A 69 -10.00 4.07 -0.07
CA SER A 69 -9.17 4.52 -1.19
C SER A 69 -9.79 4.34 -2.58
N ASP A 70 -11.02 3.79 -2.68
CA ASP A 70 -11.84 3.73 -3.90
C ASP A 70 -11.09 3.26 -5.17
N GLY A 71 -10.17 2.29 -5.00
CA GLY A 71 -9.38 1.71 -6.08
C GLY A 71 -8.06 2.41 -6.41
N LYS A 72 -7.63 3.43 -5.64
CA LYS A 72 -6.31 4.09 -5.79
C LYS A 72 -5.14 3.19 -5.41
N LEU A 73 -5.37 2.25 -4.50
CA LEU A 73 -4.47 1.13 -4.24
C LEU A 73 -5.15 -0.12 -4.76
N VAL A 74 -4.50 -0.79 -5.72
CA VAL A 74 -5.01 -2.05 -6.24
C VAL A 74 -4.20 -3.19 -5.63
N MET A 75 -4.91 -4.14 -5.02
CA MET A 75 -4.32 -5.43 -4.68
C MET A 75 -3.99 -6.18 -5.96
N THR A 76 -2.71 -6.47 -6.17
CA THR A 76 -2.30 -7.38 -7.25
C THR A 76 -1.99 -8.75 -6.66
N THR A 77 -2.66 -9.76 -7.17
CA THR A 77 -2.23 -11.14 -6.95
C THR A 77 -0.98 -11.35 -7.80
N PRO A 78 0.11 -11.92 -7.24
CA PRO A 78 1.22 -12.35 -8.08
C PRO A 78 0.65 -13.38 -9.05
N THR A 79 0.60 -13.03 -10.33
CA THR A 79 0.14 -13.94 -11.37
C THR A 79 1.24 -14.99 -11.55
N THR A 80 1.19 -16.05 -10.75
CA THR A 80 2.00 -17.24 -10.98
C THR A 80 1.53 -17.84 -12.30
N ARG A 81 2.23 -17.52 -13.40
CA ARG A 81 2.08 -18.29 -14.64
C ARG A 81 2.71 -19.65 -14.38
N SER A 82 1.85 -20.65 -14.23
CA SER A 82 2.16 -22.07 -14.25
C SER A 82 2.65 -22.52 -15.62
#